data_AF-A0A6A2YA48-F1
#
_entry.id   AF-A0A6A2YA48-F1
#
_cell.length_a   1.000
_cell.length_b   1.000
_cell.length_c   1.000
_cell.angle_alpha   90.00
_cell.angle_beta   90.00
_cell.angle_gamma   90.00
#
_symmetry.space_group_name_H-M   'P 1'
#
loop_
_entity.id
_entity.type
_entity.pdbx_description
1 polymer ?
#
loop_
_entity_poly.entity_id
_entity_poly.type
_entity_poly.pdbx_seq_one_letter_code
_entity_poly.pdbx_strand_id
1 'polypeptide(L)'
;MKRYIKNLTPKLEAERQESFKKNIEGATKYLISKLKDLQFFVGESMHDDGSLVFAYYKDGATDPTFLYFAYGLKEVKPTLPLLDL
;
A
#
# COMPACT_ATOMS: atom_id res chain seq x y z
N MET A 1 6.77 -1.62 -9.04
CA MET A 1 6.06 -2.79 -8.45
C MET A 1 6.97 -4.00 -8.20
N LYS A 2 7.64 -4.58 -9.20
CA LYS A 2 8.50 -5.77 -9.02
C LYS A 2 9.52 -5.64 -7.86
N ARG A 3 10.24 -4.51 -7.79
CA ARG A 3 11.20 -4.24 -6.70
C ARG A 3 10.52 -4.19 -5.32
N TYR A 4 9.40 -3.49 -5.21
CA TYR A 4 8.61 -3.41 -3.98
C TYR A 4 8.20 -4.81 -3.48
N ILE A 5 7.65 -5.66 -4.36
CA ILE A 5 7.26 -7.03 -4.02
C ILE A 5 8.47 -7.84 -3.53
N LYS A 6 9.61 -7.75 -4.23
CA LYS A 6 10.85 -8.43 -3.86
C LYS A 6 11.35 -7.99 -2.49
N ASN A 7 11.26 -6.70 -2.17
CA ASN A 7 11.74 -6.14 -0.91
C ASN A 7 10.78 -6.39 0.27
N LEU A 8 9.47 -6.42 0.01
CA LEU A 8 8.46 -6.62 1.06
C LEU A 8 8.34 -8.09 1.45
N THR A 9 8.32 -9.01 0.49
CA THR A 9 8.10 -10.44 0.73
C THR A 9 8.96 -11.01 1.89
N PRO A 10 10.29 -10.79 1.95
CA PRO A 10 11.11 -11.34 3.04
C PRO A 10 10.86 -10.66 4.40
N LYS A 11 10.19 -9.50 4.44
CA LYS A 11 9.83 -8.79 5.68
C LYS A 11 8.49 -9.26 6.27
N LEU A 12 7.77 -10.14 5.59
CA LEU A 12 6.49 -10.69 6.06
C LEU A 12 6.70 -12.01 6.78
N GLU A 13 5.86 -12.27 7.79
CA GLU A 13 5.73 -13.60 8.41
C GLU A 13 5.38 -14.68 7.38
N ALA A 14 5.83 -15.92 7.61
CA ALA A 14 5.70 -17.02 6.64
C ALA A 14 4.26 -17.23 6.14
N GLU A 15 3.28 -17.22 7.04
CA GLU A 15 1.85 -17.36 6.71
C GLU A 15 1.35 -16.20 5.83
N ARG A 16 1.81 -14.98 6.12
CA ARG A 16 1.48 -13.78 5.34
C ARG A 16 2.16 -13.77 3.97
N GLN A 17 3.35 -14.35 3.85
CA GLN A 17 4.05 -14.46 2.57
C GLN A 17 3.25 -15.27 1.54
N GLU A 18 2.65 -16.38 1.96
CA GLU A 18 1.87 -17.22 1.05
C GLU A 18 0.65 -16.48 0.51
N SER A 19 -0.15 -15.89 1.41
CA SER A 19 -1.29 -15.06 1.04
C SER A 19 -0.89 -13.86 0.17
N PHE A 20 0.20 -13.18 0.51
CA PHE A 20 0.70 -12.06 -0.28
C PHE A 20 1.08 -12.50 -1.71
N LYS A 21 1.89 -13.55 -1.85
CA LYS A 21 2.33 -14.08 -3.16
C LYS A 21 1.15 -14.53 -4.02
N LYS A 22 0.14 -15.17 -3.43
CA LYS A 22 -1.07 -15.62 -4.13
C LYS A 22 -1.88 -14.46 -4.73
N ASN A 23 -1.94 -13.32 -4.04
CA ASN A 23 -2.85 -12.22 -4.40
C ASN A 23 -2.17 -11.06 -5.14
N ILE A 24 -0.86 -10.85 -4.95
CA ILE A 24 -0.16 -9.65 -5.42
C ILE A 24 -0.09 -9.54 -6.96
N GLU A 25 -0.08 -10.68 -7.67
CA GLU A 25 -0.09 -10.68 -9.13
C GLU A 25 -1.41 -10.11 -9.68
N GLY A 26 -2.55 -10.57 -9.13
CA GLY A 26 -3.87 -10.06 -9.50
C GLY A 26 -4.04 -8.58 -9.17
N ALA A 27 -3.60 -8.16 -7.98
CA ALA A 27 -3.60 -6.76 -7.59
C ALA A 27 -2.75 -5.90 -8.54
N THR A 28 -1.56 -6.38 -8.93
CA THR A 28 -0.68 -5.65 -9.86
C THR A 28 -1.33 -5.53 -11.25
N LYS A 29 -1.96 -6.60 -11.75
CA LYS A 29 -2.69 -6.58 -13.03
C LYS A 29 -3.85 -5.57 -13.01
N TYR A 30 -4.61 -5.53 -11.91
CA TYR A 30 -5.68 -4.55 -11.71
C TYR A 30 -5.18 -3.10 -11.73
N LEU A 31 -4.04 -2.82 -11.08
CA LEU A 31 -3.45 -1.48 -11.09
C LEU A 31 -2.97 -1.09 -12.50
N ILE A 32 -2.37 -2.03 -13.24
CA ILE A 32 -1.90 -1.77 -14.62
C ILE A 32 -3.09 -1.50 -15.56
N SER A 33 -4.22 -2.19 -15.42
CA SER A 33 -5.39 -1.94 -16.27
C SER A 33 -6.01 -0.55 -16.04
N LYS A 34 -5.75 0.07 -14.89
CA LYS A 34 -6.21 1.42 -14.51
C LYS A 34 -5.10 2.47 -14.53
N LEU A 35 -3.94 2.18 -15.13
CA LEU A 35 -2.75 3.02 -15.03
C LEU A 35 -2.99 4.49 -15.40
N LYS A 36 -3.87 4.75 -16.39
CA LYS A 36 -4.20 6.11 -16.85
C LYS A 36 -5.05 6.91 -15.87
N ASP A 37 -5.83 6.22 -15.05
CA ASP A 37 -6.77 6.84 -14.10
C ASP A 37 -6.14 7.00 -12.70
N LEU A 38 -5.02 6.31 -12.46
CA LEU A 38 -4.35 6.30 -11.17
C LEU A 38 -3.39 7.49 -11.03
N GLN A 39 -3.51 8.16 -9.90
CA GLN A 39 -2.50 9.07 -9.36
C GLN A 39 -1.59 8.30 -8.40
N PHE A 40 -0.28 8.59 -8.42
CA PHE A 40 0.72 7.89 -7.62
C PHE A 40 1.33 8.83 -6.58
N PHE A 41 1.45 8.33 -5.35
CA PHE A 41 2.04 9.06 -4.24
C PHE A 41 3.11 8.21 -3.55
N VAL A 42 4.10 8.91 -3.01
CA VAL A 42 5.15 8.35 -2.15
C VAL A 42 5.04 8.97 -0.77
N GLY A 43 5.53 8.27 0.26
CA GLY A 43 5.63 8.84 1.60
C GLY A 43 6.59 10.04 1.65
N GLU A 44 6.48 10.84 2.70
CA GLU A 44 7.24 12.09 2.89
C GLU A 44 8.76 11.89 2.79
N SER A 45 9.28 10.75 3.24
CA SER A 45 10.70 10.42 3.18
C SER A 45 11.22 10.13 1.77
N MET A 46 10.33 9.95 0.79
CA MET A 46 10.64 9.66 -0.61
C MET A 46 11.60 8.48 -0.82
N HIS A 47 11.71 7.57 0.15
CA HIS A 47 12.56 6.39 0.03
C HIS A 47 12.12 5.52 -1.14
N ASP A 48 13.08 5.14 -1.97
CA ASP A 48 12.89 4.38 -3.20
C ASP A 48 12.51 2.90 -2.93
N ASP A 49 12.66 2.43 -1.70
CA ASP A 49 12.20 1.14 -1.20
C ASP A 49 10.86 1.20 -0.43
N GLY A 50 10.27 2.40 -0.32
CA GLY A 50 8.96 2.63 0.29
C GLY A 50 7.78 2.10 -0.54
N SER A 51 6.59 2.09 0.08
CA SER A 51 5.35 1.74 -0.62
C SER A 51 4.87 2.90 -1.50
N LEU A 52 4.22 2.55 -2.60
CA LEU A 52 3.39 3.48 -3.37
C LEU A 52 1.98 3.49 -2.79
N VAL A 53 1.35 4.65 -2.84
CA VAL A 53 -0.08 4.84 -2.60
C VAL A 53 -0.71 5.25 -3.93
N PHE A 54 -1.88 4.71 -4.23
CA PHE A 54 -2.62 5.05 -5.43
C PHE A 54 -3.89 5.79 -5.08
N ALA A 55 -4.30 6.72 -5.91
CA ALA A 55 -5.63 7.31 -5.82
C ALA A 55 -6.30 7.27 -7.19
N TYR A 56 -7.62 7.08 -7.20
CA TYR A 56 -8.42 7.25 -8.39
C TYR A 56 -9.82 7.73 -8.00
N TYR A 57 -10.47 8.42 -8.93
CA TYR A 57 -11.87 8.81 -8.78
C TYR A 57 -12.73 7.69 -9.34
N LYS A 58 -13.67 7.18 -8.54
CA LYS A 58 -14.70 6.28 -9.03
C LYS A 58 -15.66 7.08 -9.91
N ASP A 59 -16.36 6.41 -10.83
CA ASP A 59 -17.31 7.07 -11.70
C ASP A 59 -18.36 7.86 -10.88
N GLY A 60 -18.47 9.15 -11.16
CA GLY A 60 -19.37 10.07 -10.45
C GLY A 60 -18.91 10.50 -9.05
N ALA A 61 -17.73 10.09 -8.59
CA ALA A 61 -17.18 10.53 -7.30
C ALA A 61 -16.49 11.88 -7.42
N THR A 62 -16.78 12.77 -6.46
CA THR A 62 -16.05 14.03 -6.26
C THR A 62 -14.77 13.86 -5.47
N ASP A 63 -14.67 12.77 -4.70
CA ASP A 63 -13.54 12.49 -3.81
C ASP A 63 -12.75 11.27 -4.27
N PRO A 64 -11.41 11.28 -4.13
CA PRO A 64 -10.58 10.16 -4.53
C PRO A 64 -10.72 8.98 -3.56
N THR A 65 -10.67 7.76 -4.12
CA THR A 65 -10.44 6.54 -3.34
C THR A 65 -8.94 6.23 -3.32
N PHE A 66 -8.37 6.17 -2.12
CA PHE A 66 -6.98 5.75 -1.92
C PHE A 66 -6.86 4.23 -1.77
N LEU A 67 -5.84 3.66 -2.41
CA LEU A 67 -5.48 2.26 -2.34
C LEU A 67 -4.09 2.11 -1.72
N TYR A 68 -4.01 1.24 -0.73
CA TYR A 68 -2.78 0.90 -0.01
C TYR A 68 -2.52 -0.60 -0.09
N PHE A 69 -1.25 -0.99 -0.13
CA PHE A 69 -0.87 -2.38 0.12
C PHE A 69 -0.87 -2.65 1.62
N ALA A 70 -1.91 -3.31 2.13
CA ALA A 70 -2.03 -3.60 3.56
C ALA A 70 -0.80 -4.30 4.15
N TYR A 71 -0.21 -5.25 3.42
CA TYR A 71 1.02 -5.95 3.85
C TYR A 71 2.25 -5.03 3.96
N GLY A 72 2.25 -3.86 3.31
CA GLY A 72 3.32 -2.86 3.40
C GLY A 72 3.11 -1.84 4.52
N LEU A 73 2.03 -1.96 5.30
CA LEU A 73 1.70 -1.05 6.38
C LEU A 73 1.78 -1.75 7.74
N LYS A 74 2.11 -0.96 8.77
CA LYS A 74 2.07 -1.38 10.16
C LYS A 74 1.00 -0.56 10.87
N GLU A 75 0.00 -1.23 11.43
CA GLU A 75 -0.98 -0.58 12.29
C GLU A 75 -0.30 -0.12 13.59
N VAL A 76 -0.55 1.12 13.98
CA VAL A 76 -0.10 1.70 15.25
C VAL A 76 -1.33 2.25 15.95
N LYS A 77 -1.63 1.73 17.13
CA LYS A 77 -2.64 2.32 18.01
C LYS A 77 -1.95 3.41 18.82
N PRO A 78 -2.36 4.68 18.69
CA PRO A 78 -1.79 5.73 19.52
C PRO A 78 -2.19 5.48 20.96
N THR A 79 -1.23 5.11 21.79
CA THR A 79 -1.39 5.21 23.24
C THR A 79 -1.29 6.70 23.54
N LEU A 80 -2.42 7.34 23.86
CA LEU A 80 -2.38 8.62 24.55
C LEU A 80 -1.48 8.41 25.78
N PRO A 81 -0.33 9.11 25.90
CA PRO A 81 0.27 9.21 27.21
C PRO A 81 -0.81 9.83 28.10
N LEU A 82 -1.19 9.13 29.16
CA LEU A 82 -1.94 9.73 30.26
C LEU A 82 -1.21 11.02 30.57
N LEU A 83 -1.91 12.15 30.42
CA LEU A 83 -1.36 13.45 30.73
C LEU A 83 -0.82 13.39 32.16
N ASP A 84 0.50 13.48 32.31
CA ASP A 84 1.15 13.92 33.54
C ASP A 84 0.83 15.42 33.72
N LEU A 85 -0.42 15.73 34.10
CA LEU A 85 -0.90 17.05 34.52
C LEU A 85 -1.59 16.94 35.89
#